data_AF-A0A225VRF0-F1
#
_entry.id   AF-A0A225VRF0-F1
#
_cell.length_a   1.000
_cell.length_b   1.000
_cell.length_c   1.000
_cell.angle_alpha   90.00
_cell.angle_beta   90.00
_cell.angle_gamma   90.00
#
_symmetry.space_group_name_H-M   'P 1'
#
loop_
_entity.id
_entity.type
_entity.pdbx_description
1 polymer ?
#
loop_
_entity_poly.entity_id
_entity_poly.type
_entity_poly.pdbx_seq_one_letter_code
_entity_poly.pdbx_strand_id
1 'polypeptide(L)'
;MAWIEGFPSTIAEYNRMCSSGAFKRKLIEYVKSIMNTDVPLQPNEDCPKCKVGKLTPMDFDKQAYENVRRKDNPFPTARCNGCGERFGGNEIILENLERECLTDSAAALTESAIFARTASSKPFSIAADKPKLEAVLSTRSLLSFQSHHWFHSRSCFKRTKRTPSGKVCWMFFPKQCRRKTEWTSAGCIEQQRKVGNEYINTYIPVISSMLKCNHDVKFLGGGEGPHKSFYMMKYCTKPQIDIENPAALHLHAYDKANANSQDLADDFSRPRSGSTYGSTVLAA
;
A
#
# COMPACT_ATOMS: atom_id res chain seq x y z
N MET A 1 14.06 -8.42 -1.87
CA MET A 1 14.15 -8.74 -3.31
C MET A 1 13.82 -10.21 -3.45
N ALA A 2 12.91 -10.57 -4.35
CA ALA A 2 12.59 -11.97 -4.62
C ALA A 2 13.03 -12.30 -6.05
N TRP A 3 13.74 -13.42 -6.21
CA TRP A 3 14.03 -13.97 -7.53
C TRP A 3 12.90 -14.92 -7.92
N ILE A 4 12.42 -14.81 -9.15
CA ILE A 4 11.37 -15.70 -9.66
C ILE A 4 12.06 -16.93 -10.25
N GLU A 5 11.66 -18.12 -9.83
CA GLU A 5 12.19 -19.34 -10.41
C GLU A 5 11.93 -19.40 -11.92
N GLY A 6 12.92 -19.86 -12.70
CA GLY A 6 12.85 -19.90 -14.16
C GLY A 6 13.05 -18.55 -14.86
N PHE A 7 13.35 -17.47 -14.13
CA PHE A 7 13.75 -16.21 -14.76
C PHE A 7 15.17 -16.27 -15.35
N PRO A 8 15.45 -15.48 -16.41
CA PRO A 8 16.76 -15.43 -17.07
C PRO A 8 17.87 -15.09 -16.08
N SER A 9 18.98 -15.83 -16.14
CA SER A 9 20.10 -15.68 -15.20
C SER A 9 21.01 -14.48 -15.54
N THR A 10 20.97 -14.02 -16.79
CA THR A 10 21.76 -12.86 -17.26
C THR A 10 20.91 -11.82 -17.98
N ILE A 11 21.44 -10.59 -18.07
CA ILE A 11 20.82 -9.49 -18.83
C ILE A 11 20.67 -9.84 -20.32
N ALA A 12 21.67 -10.50 -20.89
CA ALA A 12 21.64 -10.92 -22.30
C ALA A 12 20.50 -11.92 -22.56
N GLU A 13 20.34 -12.90 -21.66
CA GLU A 13 19.22 -13.86 -21.74
C GLU A 13 17.87 -13.16 -21.56
N TYR A 14 17.77 -12.23 -20.60
CA TYR A 14 16.56 -11.44 -20.40
C TYR A 14 16.18 -10.65 -21.65
N ASN A 15 17.12 -9.96 -22.28
CA ASN A 15 16.89 -9.19 -23.50
C ASN A 15 16.48 -10.09 -24.68
N ARG A 16 17.11 -11.26 -24.81
CA ARG A 16 16.73 -12.27 -25.80
C ARG A 16 15.29 -12.77 -25.57
N MET A 17 14.93 -13.07 -24.33
CA MET A 17 13.57 -13.50 -23.99
C MET A 17 12.54 -12.38 -24.17
N CYS A 18 12.91 -11.13 -23.92
CA CYS A 18 12.09 -9.96 -24.24
C CYS A 18 11.84 -9.76 -25.74
N SER A 19 12.53 -10.46 -26.63
CA SER A 19 12.20 -10.48 -28.06
C SER A 19 11.02 -11.43 -28.36
N SER A 20 10.71 -12.36 -27.46
CA SER A 20 9.61 -13.31 -27.60
C SER A 20 8.28 -12.73 -27.12
N GLY A 21 7.28 -12.71 -28.00
CA GLY A 21 5.91 -12.34 -27.63
C GLY A 21 5.28 -13.28 -26.59
N ALA A 22 5.66 -14.56 -26.59
CA ALA A 22 5.18 -15.52 -25.59
C ALA A 22 5.72 -15.20 -24.19
N PHE A 23 6.99 -14.84 -24.07
CA PHE A 23 7.58 -14.41 -22.80
C PHE A 23 6.91 -13.13 -22.28
N LYS A 24 6.73 -12.12 -23.14
CA LYS A 24 6.03 -10.87 -22.76
C LYS A 24 4.63 -11.14 -22.22
N ARG A 25 3.86 -12.02 -22.87
CA ARG A 25 2.51 -12.39 -22.42
C ARG A 25 2.53 -13.06 -21.04
N LYS A 26 3.37 -14.09 -20.85
CA LYS A 26 3.51 -14.76 -19.56
C LYS A 26 3.91 -13.80 -18.45
N LEU A 27 4.77 -12.84 -18.78
CA LEU A 27 5.21 -11.86 -17.80
C LEU A 27 4.12 -10.84 -17.43
N ILE A 28 3.32 -10.40 -18.41
CA ILE A 28 2.12 -9.60 -18.15
C ILE A 28 1.13 -10.38 -17.28
N GLU A 29 0.87 -11.65 -17.58
CA GLU A 29 0.00 -12.52 -16.78
C GLU A 29 0.50 -12.67 -15.35
N TYR A 30 1.80 -12.87 -15.16
CA TYR A 30 2.42 -12.90 -13.84
C TYR A 30 2.23 -11.58 -13.08
N VAL A 31 2.55 -10.44 -13.70
CA VAL A 31 2.35 -9.12 -13.04
C VAL A 31 0.89 -8.92 -12.64
N LYS A 32 -0.06 -9.32 -13.50
CA LYS A 32 -1.50 -9.23 -13.20
C LYS A 32 -1.94 -10.16 -12.07
N SER A 33 -1.26 -11.29 -11.85
CA SER A 33 -1.65 -12.24 -10.81
C SER A 33 -1.19 -11.82 -9.41
N ILE A 34 -0.10 -11.06 -9.31
CA ILE A 34 0.47 -10.67 -8.01
C ILE A 34 0.26 -9.21 -7.63
N MET A 35 0.17 -8.29 -8.59
CA MET A 35 0.15 -6.85 -8.33
C MET A 35 -1.19 -6.24 -8.72
N ASN A 36 -1.61 -5.25 -7.92
CA ASN A 36 -2.83 -4.49 -8.16
C ASN A 36 -2.57 -2.99 -8.01
N THR A 37 -3.35 -2.22 -8.73
CA THR A 37 -3.33 -0.75 -8.79
C THR A 37 -4.65 -0.14 -8.36
N ASP A 38 -5.70 -0.96 -8.26
CA ASP A 38 -7.04 -0.52 -7.95
C ASP A 38 -7.46 -1.07 -6.57
N VAL A 39 -8.20 -0.27 -5.80
CA VAL A 39 -8.67 -0.67 -4.46
C VAL A 39 -9.73 -1.79 -4.51
N PRO A 40 -9.87 -2.66 -3.50
CA PRO A 40 -10.81 -3.77 -3.54
C PRO A 40 -12.26 -3.36 -3.80
N LEU A 41 -12.73 -2.29 -3.17
CA LEU A 41 -14.05 -1.72 -3.40
C LEU A 41 -13.98 -0.75 -4.59
N GLN A 42 -14.19 -1.29 -5.77
CA GLN A 42 -14.12 -0.51 -7.01
C GLN A 42 -15.24 0.53 -7.05
N PRO A 43 -14.95 1.79 -7.40
CA PRO A 43 -15.99 2.74 -7.74
C PRO A 43 -16.72 2.25 -8.99
N ASN A 44 -18.05 2.40 -8.99
CA ASN A 44 -18.82 2.25 -10.21
C ASN A 44 -18.34 3.29 -11.24
N GLU A 45 -18.40 2.94 -12.53
CA GLU A 45 -18.14 3.88 -13.62
C GLU A 45 -19.17 5.02 -13.67
N ASP A 46 -20.27 4.91 -12.92
CA ASP A 46 -21.28 5.95 -12.78
C ASP A 46 -20.77 7.13 -11.94
N CYS A 47 -21.09 8.34 -12.41
CA CYS A 47 -20.75 9.58 -11.75
C CYS A 47 -21.38 9.65 -10.35
N PRO A 48 -20.58 9.87 -9.30
CA PRO A 48 -21.12 10.01 -7.95
C PRO A 48 -22.06 11.20 -7.77
N LYS A 49 -21.94 12.27 -8.57
CA LYS A 49 -22.79 13.46 -8.49
C LYS A 49 -24.14 13.28 -9.15
N CYS A 50 -24.18 12.94 -10.44
CA CYS A 50 -25.45 12.85 -11.19
C CYS A 50 -26.02 11.43 -11.28
N LYS A 51 -25.27 10.38 -10.91
CA LYS A 51 -25.65 8.96 -10.95
C LYS A 51 -26.01 8.39 -12.33
N VAL A 52 -26.01 9.21 -13.38
CA VAL A 52 -26.39 8.81 -14.75
C VAL A 52 -25.20 8.81 -15.70
N GLY A 53 -24.40 9.88 -15.68
CA GLY A 53 -23.25 9.99 -16.57
C GLY A 53 -22.11 9.05 -16.18
N LYS A 54 -21.29 8.65 -17.15
CA LYS A 54 -20.11 7.82 -16.95
C LYS A 54 -18.88 8.68 -16.70
N LEU A 55 -17.99 8.19 -15.83
CA LEU A 55 -16.69 8.79 -15.58
C LEU A 55 -15.73 8.46 -16.72
N THR A 56 -15.02 9.48 -17.19
CA THR A 56 -13.99 9.37 -18.23
C THR A 56 -12.66 9.89 -17.69
N PRO A 57 -11.54 9.21 -17.97
CA PRO A 57 -10.23 9.69 -17.56
C PRO A 57 -9.89 11.00 -18.29
N MET A 58 -9.16 11.87 -17.61
CA MET A 58 -8.60 13.09 -18.20
C MET A 58 -7.12 12.89 -18.53
N ASP A 59 -6.65 13.56 -19.59
CA ASP A 59 -5.22 13.63 -19.87
C ASP A 59 -4.53 14.59 -18.91
N PHE A 60 -3.29 14.26 -18.55
CA PHE A 60 -2.50 15.03 -17.59
C PHE A 60 -1.52 15.90 -18.34
N ASP A 61 -1.52 17.19 -18.01
CA ASP A 61 -0.45 18.09 -18.37
C ASP A 61 0.58 18.17 -17.24
N LYS A 62 1.54 19.08 -17.38
CA LYS A 62 2.58 19.28 -16.38
C LYS A 62 2.01 19.70 -15.02
N GLN A 63 0.90 20.45 -14.97
CA GLN A 63 0.33 21.00 -13.75
C GLN A 63 -0.16 19.88 -12.81
N ALA A 64 -0.62 18.75 -13.37
CA ALA A 64 -1.03 17.58 -12.61
C ALA A 64 0.06 17.06 -11.65
N TYR A 65 1.33 17.30 -11.96
CA TYR A 65 2.47 16.80 -11.20
C TYR A 65 3.18 17.86 -10.35
N GLU A 66 2.72 19.11 -10.39
CA GLU A 66 3.35 20.21 -9.69
C GLU A 66 2.94 20.27 -8.22
N ASN A 67 3.68 21.05 -7.43
CA ASN A 67 3.37 21.22 -6.02
C ASN A 67 2.16 22.13 -5.85
N VAL A 68 1.04 21.54 -5.42
CA VAL A 68 -0.17 22.27 -5.05
C VAL A 68 -0.24 22.46 -3.53
N ARG A 69 -0.80 23.57 -3.07
CA ARG A 69 -0.96 23.82 -1.64
C ARG A 69 -2.14 23.01 -1.12
N ARG A 70 -2.12 22.66 0.17
CA ARG A 70 -3.20 21.92 0.83
C ARG A 70 -4.58 22.62 0.75
N LYS A 71 -4.60 23.94 0.56
CA LYS A 71 -5.83 24.74 0.42
C LYS A 71 -6.38 24.79 -1.01
N ASP A 72 -5.58 24.34 -1.98
CA ASP A 72 -5.99 24.30 -3.38
C ASP A 72 -6.85 23.05 -3.62
N ASN A 73 -7.53 22.97 -4.76
CA ASN A 73 -8.26 21.76 -5.13
C ASN A 73 -7.31 20.74 -5.77
N PRO A 74 -7.56 19.43 -5.62
CA PRO A 74 -6.80 18.43 -6.35
C PRO A 74 -6.93 18.64 -7.86
N PHE A 75 -5.85 18.37 -8.60
CA PHE A 75 -5.92 18.37 -10.06
C PHE A 75 -6.95 17.31 -10.50
N PRO A 76 -7.89 17.66 -11.40
CA PRO A 76 -8.93 16.74 -11.81
C PRO A 76 -8.35 15.62 -12.68
N THR A 77 -8.56 14.37 -12.26
CA THR A 77 -8.11 13.17 -12.99
C THR A 77 -9.23 12.52 -13.79
N ALA A 78 -10.49 12.86 -13.48
CA ALA A 78 -11.66 12.31 -14.13
C ALA A 78 -12.75 13.36 -14.35
N ARG A 79 -13.60 13.12 -15.35
CA ARG A 79 -14.77 13.95 -15.65
C ARG A 79 -15.98 13.10 -16.00
N CYS A 80 -17.15 13.51 -15.52
CA CYS A 80 -18.43 12.94 -15.93
C CYS A 80 -18.83 13.41 -17.34
N ASN A 81 -19.21 12.49 -18.22
CA ASN A 81 -19.71 12.83 -19.56
C ASN A 81 -21.17 13.34 -19.58
N GLY A 82 -21.92 13.20 -18.49
CA GLY A 82 -23.30 13.65 -18.36
C GLY A 82 -23.42 15.05 -17.76
N CYS A 83 -22.97 15.24 -16.52
CA CYS A 83 -23.07 16.53 -15.82
C CYS A 83 -21.82 17.41 -15.91
N GLY A 84 -20.72 16.92 -16.51
CA GLY A 84 -19.47 17.68 -16.64
C GLY A 84 -18.63 17.80 -15.37
N GLU A 85 -19.10 17.26 -14.24
CA GLU A 85 -18.37 17.31 -12.97
C GLU A 85 -16.97 16.72 -13.08
N ARG A 86 -16.02 17.35 -12.40
CA ARG A 86 -14.62 16.94 -12.36
C ARG A 86 -14.27 16.42 -10.98
N PHE A 87 -13.48 15.35 -10.95
CA PHE A 87 -13.06 14.69 -9.72
C PHE A 87 -11.53 14.58 -9.69
N GLY A 88 -10.94 14.72 -8.51
CA GLY A 88 -9.50 14.60 -8.28
C GLY A 88 -9.17 13.80 -7.02
N GLY A 89 -7.87 13.58 -6.80
CA GLY A 89 -7.39 12.87 -5.61
C GLY A 89 -8.01 11.48 -5.47
N ASN A 90 -8.64 11.23 -4.32
CA ASN A 90 -9.36 9.97 -4.03
C ASN A 90 -10.88 10.18 -3.92
N GLU A 91 -11.42 11.30 -4.42
CA GLU A 91 -12.83 11.71 -4.23
C GLU A 91 -13.81 10.63 -4.67
N ILE A 92 -13.61 10.06 -5.87
CA ILE A 92 -14.46 9.01 -6.42
C ILE A 92 -14.50 7.77 -5.51
N ILE A 93 -13.35 7.36 -4.95
CA ILE A 93 -13.29 6.21 -4.04
C ILE A 93 -14.00 6.52 -2.73
N LEU A 94 -13.80 7.73 -2.18
CA LEU A 94 -14.40 8.15 -0.92
C LEU A 94 -15.93 8.25 -1.01
N GLU A 95 -16.46 8.84 -2.09
CA GLU A 95 -17.91 8.92 -2.32
C GLU A 95 -18.53 7.53 -2.55
N ASN A 96 -17.78 6.60 -3.16
CA ASN A 96 -18.23 5.22 -3.29
C ASN A 96 -18.26 4.53 -1.93
N LEU A 97 -17.21 4.69 -1.12
CA LEU A 97 -17.16 4.16 0.25
C LEU A 97 -18.34 4.66 1.09
N GLU A 98 -18.62 5.96 1.07
CA GLU A 98 -19.73 6.54 1.83
C GLU A 98 -21.07 5.93 1.44
N ARG A 99 -21.31 5.72 0.15
CA ARG A 99 -22.54 5.07 -0.34
C ARG A 99 -22.68 3.64 0.16
N GLU A 100 -21.60 2.87 0.10
CA GLU A 100 -21.62 1.48 0.58
C GLU A 100 -21.75 1.41 2.11
N CYS A 101 -21.14 2.35 2.84
CA CYS A 101 -21.25 2.45 4.30
C CYS A 101 -22.67 2.79 4.79
N LEU A 102 -23.44 3.57 4.03
CA LEU A 102 -24.83 3.93 4.39
C LEU A 102 -25.78 2.71 4.43
N THR A 103 -25.37 1.59 3.85
CA THR A 103 -26.20 0.37 3.78
C THR A 103 -25.89 -0.66 4.87
N ASP A 104 -24.82 -0.46 5.64
CA ASP A 104 -24.35 -1.37 6.69
C ASP A 104 -24.34 -0.67 8.08
N SER A 105 -24.19 -1.43 9.16
CA SER A 105 -24.16 -0.89 10.53
C SER A 105 -23.03 0.13 10.72
N ALA A 106 -23.40 1.41 10.84
CA ALA A 106 -22.50 2.57 10.90
C ALA A 106 -21.42 2.49 12.00
N ALA A 107 -21.65 1.70 13.06
CA ALA A 107 -20.69 1.53 14.15
C ALA A 107 -19.39 0.83 13.73
N ALA A 108 -19.44 -0.11 12.78
CA ALA A 108 -18.27 -0.85 12.31
C ALA A 108 -17.35 -0.04 11.36
N LEU A 109 -17.80 1.14 10.94
CA LEU A 109 -17.17 1.95 9.89
C LEU A 109 -16.66 3.30 10.40
N THR A 110 -16.57 3.45 11.73
CA THR A 110 -15.92 4.62 12.33
C THR A 110 -14.43 4.67 12.00
N GLU A 111 -13.86 5.87 11.89
CA GLU A 111 -12.42 6.05 11.65
C GLU A 111 -11.58 5.32 12.71
N SER A 112 -12.02 5.31 13.97
CA SER A 112 -11.36 4.56 15.05
C SER A 112 -11.38 3.05 14.83
N ALA A 113 -12.50 2.48 14.37
CA ALA A 113 -12.60 1.05 14.06
C ALA A 113 -11.72 0.67 12.86
N ILE A 114 -11.67 1.52 11.83
CA ILE A 114 -10.81 1.35 10.66
C ILE A 114 -9.33 1.40 11.08
N PHE A 115 -8.96 2.37 11.91
CA PHE A 115 -7.60 2.48 12.45
C PHE A 115 -7.23 1.23 13.25
N ALA A 116 -8.09 0.80 14.18
CA ALA A 116 -7.86 -0.40 14.99
C ALA A 116 -7.71 -1.67 14.11
N ARG A 117 -8.55 -1.83 13.07
CA ARG A 117 -8.43 -2.93 12.12
C ARG A 117 -7.13 -2.87 11.31
N THR A 118 -6.70 -1.67 10.93
CA THR A 118 -5.45 -1.43 10.20
C THR A 118 -4.23 -1.70 11.08
N ALA A 119 -4.27 -1.31 12.35
CA ALA A 119 -3.20 -1.55 13.31
C ALA A 119 -3.15 -3.01 13.82
N SER A 120 -4.26 -3.75 13.72
CA SER A 120 -4.34 -5.14 14.16
C SER A 120 -3.40 -6.06 13.38
N SER A 121 -2.81 -7.04 14.05
CA SER A 121 -2.01 -8.13 13.44
C SER A 121 -2.85 -9.09 12.59
N LYS A 122 -4.19 -9.08 12.72
CA LYS A 122 -5.07 -9.96 11.94
C LYS A 122 -4.99 -9.59 10.46
N PRO A 123 -4.68 -10.53 9.55
CA PRO A 123 -4.57 -10.20 8.14
C PRO A 123 -5.91 -9.73 7.55
N PHE A 124 -5.86 -8.96 6.46
CA PHE A 124 -7.05 -8.75 5.63
C PHE A 124 -7.37 -10.02 4.85
N SER A 125 -8.66 -10.30 4.64
CA SER A 125 -9.04 -11.36 3.70
C SER A 125 -8.46 -11.05 2.32
N ILE A 126 -8.01 -12.07 1.60
CA ILE A 126 -7.50 -11.97 0.21
C ILE A 126 -8.42 -12.66 -0.81
N ALA A 127 -9.53 -13.25 -0.35
CA ALA A 127 -10.50 -13.95 -1.20
C ALA A 127 -11.06 -13.03 -2.30
N ALA A 128 -11.51 -13.58 -3.42
CA ALA A 128 -12.09 -12.78 -4.50
C ALA A 128 -13.52 -12.30 -4.15
N ASP A 129 -14.23 -13.10 -3.36
CA ASP A 129 -15.61 -12.96 -2.91
C ASP A 129 -15.69 -12.44 -1.47
N LYS A 130 -14.85 -11.45 -1.12
CA LYS A 130 -14.83 -10.91 0.25
C LYS A 130 -16.21 -10.35 0.61
N PRO A 131 -16.65 -10.53 1.86
CA PRO A 131 -17.79 -9.79 2.38
C PRO A 131 -17.59 -8.30 2.14
N LYS A 132 -18.67 -7.60 1.79
CA LYS A 132 -18.69 -6.17 1.51
C LYS A 132 -17.94 -5.34 2.55
N LEU A 133 -18.15 -5.63 3.83
CA LEU A 133 -17.47 -4.98 4.95
C LEU A 133 -15.93 -5.10 4.88
N GLU A 134 -15.40 -6.28 4.53
CA GLU A 134 -13.94 -6.47 4.39
C GLU A 134 -13.38 -5.72 3.18
N ALA A 135 -14.15 -5.58 2.09
CA ALA A 135 -13.75 -4.76 0.94
C ALA A 135 -13.71 -3.26 1.30
N VAL A 136 -14.69 -2.78 2.07
CA VAL A 136 -14.74 -1.40 2.60
C VAL A 136 -13.54 -1.14 3.50
N LEU A 137 -13.29 -2.01 4.49
CA LEU A 137 -12.16 -1.90 5.42
C LEU A 137 -10.82 -1.92 4.68
N SER A 138 -10.61 -2.88 3.79
CA SER A 138 -9.37 -2.99 3.00
C SER A 138 -9.13 -1.73 2.15
N THR A 139 -10.19 -1.18 1.56
CA THR A 139 -10.12 0.03 0.73
C THR A 139 -9.76 1.26 1.56
N ARG A 140 -10.43 1.48 2.70
CA ARG A 140 -10.09 2.55 3.65
C ARG A 140 -8.64 2.45 4.13
N SER A 141 -8.20 1.25 4.49
CA SER A 141 -6.81 1.02 4.92
C SER A 141 -5.81 1.33 3.81
N LEU A 142 -6.06 0.88 2.57
CA LEU A 142 -5.21 1.21 1.42
C LEU A 142 -5.18 2.72 1.14
N LEU A 143 -6.28 3.44 1.31
CA LEU A 143 -6.27 4.91 1.20
C LEU A 143 -5.38 5.56 2.27
N SER A 144 -5.29 4.98 3.46
CA SER A 144 -4.47 5.50 4.56
C SER A 144 -2.96 5.32 4.32
N PHE A 145 -2.52 4.14 3.87
CA PHE A 145 -1.08 3.85 3.75
C PHE A 145 -0.56 3.70 2.33
N GLN A 146 -1.41 3.37 1.35
CA GLN A 146 -0.99 3.07 -0.03
C GLN A 146 -1.30 4.21 -1.00
N SER A 147 -2.10 5.20 -0.59
CA SER A 147 -2.37 6.38 -1.42
C SER A 147 -1.23 7.39 -1.36
N HIS A 148 -0.86 7.91 -2.53
CA HIS A 148 -0.03 9.08 -2.68
C HIS A 148 -0.92 10.31 -2.53
N HIS A 149 -0.67 11.14 -1.53
CA HIS A 149 -1.54 12.30 -1.29
C HIS A 149 -1.47 13.33 -2.43
N TRP A 150 -2.63 13.86 -2.86
CA TRP A 150 -2.74 14.79 -4.00
C TRP A 150 -2.02 16.13 -3.80
N PHE A 151 -1.95 16.68 -2.59
CA PHE A 151 -1.16 17.90 -2.33
C PHE A 151 0.34 17.63 -2.16
N HIS A 152 0.77 16.36 -2.33
CA HIS A 152 2.14 15.91 -2.23
C HIS A 152 2.81 16.23 -0.87
N SER A 153 3.87 15.49 -0.53
CA SER A 153 4.75 15.88 0.59
C SER A 153 5.99 16.59 0.06
N ARG A 154 6.71 17.34 0.91
CA ARG A 154 8.00 17.95 0.53
C ARG A 154 8.99 16.93 -0.05
N SER A 155 8.90 15.67 0.38
CA SER A 155 9.74 14.58 -0.13
C SER A 155 9.44 14.20 -1.59
N CYS A 156 8.34 14.68 -2.16
CA CYS A 156 7.96 14.46 -3.56
C CYS A 156 8.73 15.37 -4.53
N PHE A 157 9.31 16.46 -4.04
CA PHE A 157 9.89 17.52 -4.86
C PHE A 157 11.41 17.52 -4.71
N LYS A 158 12.03 16.46 -5.23
CA LYS A 158 13.49 16.24 -5.16
C LYS A 158 14.12 16.51 -6.52
N ARG A 159 15.28 17.17 -6.49
CA ARG A 159 16.16 17.25 -7.65
C ARG A 159 16.77 15.87 -7.88
N THR A 160 16.38 15.22 -8.97
CA THR A 160 16.92 13.92 -9.39
C THR A 160 17.27 13.99 -10.87
N LYS A 161 17.96 12.97 -11.40
CA LYS A 161 18.19 12.85 -12.85
C LYS A 161 16.87 12.90 -13.65
N ARG A 162 15.77 12.37 -13.10
CA ARG A 162 14.44 12.36 -13.74
C ARG A 162 13.65 13.65 -13.53
N THR A 163 13.95 14.39 -12.47
CA THR A 163 13.25 15.63 -12.08
C THR A 163 14.26 16.71 -11.71
N PRO A 164 15.02 17.24 -12.69
CA PRO A 164 16.16 18.13 -12.42
C PRO A 164 15.74 19.44 -11.76
N SER A 165 14.55 19.95 -12.08
CA SER A 165 14.01 21.17 -11.49
C SER A 165 13.52 20.99 -10.05
N GLY A 166 13.21 19.75 -9.65
CA GLY A 166 12.53 19.44 -8.39
C GLY A 166 11.11 20.01 -8.28
N LYS A 167 10.53 20.55 -9.36
CA LYS A 167 9.18 21.16 -9.35
C LYS A 167 8.05 20.18 -9.65
N VAL A 168 8.41 18.99 -10.12
CA VAL A 168 7.50 17.91 -10.50
C VAL A 168 7.65 16.79 -9.50
N CYS A 169 6.54 16.13 -9.15
CA CYS A 169 6.52 14.95 -8.31
C CYS A 169 7.48 13.90 -8.89
N TRP A 170 8.57 13.57 -8.19
CA TRP A 170 9.54 12.58 -8.66
C TRP A 170 8.99 11.16 -8.73
N MET A 171 7.85 10.92 -8.07
CA MET A 171 7.08 9.68 -8.19
C MET A 171 6.11 9.70 -9.38
N PHE A 172 5.92 10.84 -10.06
CA PHE A 172 5.02 11.03 -11.19
C PHE A 172 3.58 10.62 -10.87
N PHE A 173 3.02 11.23 -9.83
CA PHE A 173 1.59 11.14 -9.49
C PHE A 173 0.88 12.44 -9.91
N PRO A 174 -0.37 12.36 -10.40
CA PRO A 174 -1.19 11.16 -10.57
C PRO A 174 -0.70 10.20 -11.68
N LYS A 175 -1.07 8.91 -11.58
CA LYS A 175 -0.79 7.88 -12.60
C LYS A 175 -1.88 7.86 -13.65
N GLN A 176 -1.50 7.83 -14.93
CA GLN A 176 -2.48 7.81 -16.02
C GLN A 176 -3.31 6.53 -15.96
N CYS A 177 -4.62 6.65 -16.22
CA CYS A 177 -5.48 5.50 -16.39
C CYS A 177 -5.05 4.69 -17.61
N ARG A 178 -5.14 3.36 -17.48
CA ARG A 178 -4.80 2.42 -18.55
C ARG A 178 -5.89 1.38 -18.63
N ARG A 179 -6.34 1.07 -19.85
CA ARG A 179 -7.42 0.09 -20.09
C ARG A 179 -6.98 -1.35 -19.87
N LYS A 180 -5.69 -1.64 -20.02
CA LYS A 180 -5.12 -2.97 -19.85
C LYS A 180 -3.67 -2.87 -19.37
N THR A 181 -3.21 -3.91 -18.70
CA THR A 181 -1.78 -4.09 -18.42
C THR A 181 -1.09 -4.51 -19.71
N GLU A 182 -0.04 -3.80 -20.11
CA GLU A 182 0.66 -4.07 -21.36
C GLU A 182 2.16 -3.80 -21.30
N TRP A 183 2.86 -4.38 -22.26
CA TRP A 183 4.27 -4.13 -22.51
C TRP A 183 4.41 -2.91 -23.43
N THR A 184 5.08 -1.87 -22.96
CA THR A 184 5.23 -0.61 -23.70
C THR A 184 6.39 -0.66 -24.69
N SER A 185 6.40 0.27 -25.64
CA SER A 185 7.52 0.48 -26.57
C SER A 185 8.83 0.82 -25.86
N ALA A 186 8.76 1.37 -24.64
CA ALA A 186 9.92 1.65 -23.79
C ALA A 186 10.50 0.40 -23.11
N GLY A 187 9.94 -0.79 -23.35
CA GLY A 187 10.43 -2.03 -22.75
C GLY A 187 9.99 -2.24 -21.30
N CYS A 188 8.91 -1.60 -20.87
CA CYS A 188 8.40 -1.68 -19.50
C CYS A 188 7.00 -2.28 -19.46
N ILE A 189 6.57 -2.77 -18.30
CA ILE A 189 5.18 -3.16 -18.06
C ILE A 189 4.46 -2.00 -17.40
N GLU A 190 3.42 -1.49 -18.06
CA GLU A 190 2.47 -0.55 -17.47
C GLU A 190 1.20 -1.30 -17.08
N GLN A 191 0.76 -1.09 -15.84
CA GLN A 191 -0.41 -1.78 -15.30
C GLN A 191 -1.71 -1.07 -15.68
N GLN A 192 -2.76 -1.86 -15.88
CA GLN A 192 -4.13 -1.36 -15.92
C GLN A 192 -4.37 -0.48 -14.69
N ARG A 193 -5.13 0.59 -14.85
CA ARG A 193 -5.55 1.45 -13.75
C ARG A 193 -6.89 2.07 -14.08
N LYS A 194 -7.87 1.80 -13.23
CA LYS A 194 -9.22 2.32 -13.39
C LYS A 194 -9.32 3.77 -12.91
N VAL A 195 -10.34 4.45 -13.40
CA VAL A 195 -10.66 5.81 -13.00
C VAL A 195 -10.88 5.88 -11.49
N GLY A 196 -10.36 6.92 -10.85
CA GLY A 196 -10.40 7.12 -9.40
C GLY A 196 -9.23 6.50 -8.62
N ASN A 197 -8.44 5.63 -9.26
CA ASN A 197 -7.28 4.97 -8.62
C ASN A 197 -5.94 5.64 -8.97
N GLU A 198 -5.94 6.84 -9.55
CA GLU A 198 -4.75 7.51 -10.09
C GLU A 198 -3.67 7.80 -9.03
N TYR A 199 -4.09 7.91 -7.76
CA TYR A 199 -3.21 8.17 -6.62
C TYR A 199 -2.84 6.92 -5.81
N ILE A 200 -3.29 5.73 -6.21
CA ILE A 200 -2.96 4.49 -5.50
C ILE A 200 -1.60 3.95 -5.96
N ASN A 201 -0.67 3.76 -5.03
CA ASN A 201 0.57 3.04 -5.35
C ASN A 201 0.25 1.59 -5.71
N THR A 202 1.01 1.03 -6.65
CA THR A 202 0.94 -0.41 -6.93
C THR A 202 1.28 -1.20 -5.68
N TYR A 203 0.47 -2.20 -5.36
CA TYR A 203 0.62 -3.03 -4.18
C TYR A 203 0.45 -4.52 -4.53
N ILE A 204 0.92 -5.40 -3.65
CA ILE A 204 0.65 -6.84 -3.75
C ILE A 204 -0.40 -7.16 -2.69
N PRO A 205 -1.63 -7.61 -3.06
CA PRO A 205 -2.69 -7.85 -2.08
C PRO A 205 -2.30 -8.77 -0.93
N VAL A 206 -1.49 -9.80 -1.21
CA VAL A 206 -0.96 -10.73 -0.20
C VAL A 206 0.02 -10.04 0.76
N ILE A 207 0.84 -9.11 0.26
CA ILE A 207 1.73 -8.34 1.12
C ILE A 207 0.92 -7.32 1.92
N SER A 208 0.00 -6.59 1.28
CA SER A 208 -0.85 -5.59 1.95
C SER A 208 -1.74 -6.19 3.04
N SER A 209 -2.14 -7.45 2.90
CA SER A 209 -2.97 -8.11 3.92
C SER A 209 -2.20 -8.39 5.20
N MET A 210 -0.89 -8.62 5.11
CA MET A 210 -0.02 -8.92 6.25
C MET A 210 0.73 -7.67 6.74
N LEU A 211 1.32 -6.92 5.81
CA LEU A 211 2.08 -5.69 6.03
C LEU A 211 1.22 -4.49 5.63
N LYS A 212 0.44 -3.99 6.59
CA LYS A 212 -0.52 -2.88 6.42
C LYS A 212 0.19 -1.52 6.46
N CYS A 213 1.17 -1.36 5.59
CA CYS A 213 2.00 -0.18 5.48
C CYS A 213 2.23 0.19 4.02
N ASN A 214 2.72 1.40 3.78
CA ASN A 214 3.10 1.83 2.45
C ASN A 214 4.24 0.94 1.91
N HIS A 215 4.00 0.28 0.78
CA HIS A 215 5.03 -0.47 0.06
C HIS A 215 4.95 -0.19 -1.43
N ASP A 216 6.08 0.19 -2.02
CA ASP A 216 6.19 0.42 -3.46
C ASP A 216 6.67 -0.88 -4.14
N VAL A 217 5.81 -1.47 -4.97
CA VAL A 217 6.14 -2.69 -5.71
C VAL A 217 6.49 -2.32 -7.14
N LYS A 218 7.72 -2.68 -7.54
CA LYS A 218 8.21 -2.48 -8.90
C LYS A 218 8.75 -3.78 -9.45
N PHE A 219 8.25 -4.14 -10.63
CA PHE A 219 8.86 -5.18 -11.43
C PHE A 219 10.16 -4.65 -12.01
N LEU A 220 11.28 -5.32 -11.72
CA LEU A 220 12.61 -4.89 -12.16
C LEU A 220 13.01 -5.63 -13.44
N GLY A 221 13.41 -4.87 -14.45
CA GLY A 221 13.98 -5.42 -15.67
C GLY A 221 15.41 -5.92 -15.49
N GLY A 222 15.97 -6.54 -16.53
CA GLY A 222 17.38 -6.94 -16.56
C GLY A 222 18.31 -5.76 -16.28
N GLY A 223 19.22 -5.92 -15.32
CA GLY A 223 20.23 -4.92 -14.96
C GLY A 223 19.79 -3.85 -13.95
N GLU A 224 18.50 -3.76 -13.62
CA GLU A 224 18.03 -2.82 -12.60
C GLU A 224 18.26 -3.35 -11.17
N GLY A 225 18.33 -4.68 -11.01
CA GLY A 225 18.49 -5.39 -9.75
C GLY A 225 19.62 -4.82 -8.86
N PRO A 226 20.89 -4.78 -9.32
CA PRO A 226 22.01 -4.33 -8.49
C PRO A 226 21.84 -2.92 -7.91
N HIS A 227 21.39 -1.95 -8.72
CA HIS A 227 21.15 -0.59 -8.27
C HIS A 227 20.02 -0.52 -7.23
N LYS A 228 18.98 -1.34 -7.39
CA LYS A 228 17.87 -1.41 -6.42
C LYS A 228 18.27 -2.17 -5.15
N SER A 229 19.07 -3.22 -5.25
CA SER A 229 19.65 -3.90 -4.08
C SER A 229 20.48 -2.95 -3.24
N PHE A 230 21.39 -2.18 -3.88
CA PHE A 230 22.19 -1.18 -3.17
C PHE A 230 21.30 -0.11 -2.52
N TYR A 231 20.27 0.35 -3.23
CA TYR A 231 19.29 1.28 -2.67
C TYR A 231 18.54 0.69 -1.47
N MET A 232 18.08 -0.56 -1.55
CA MET A 232 17.40 -1.24 -0.43
C MET A 232 18.34 -1.38 0.78
N MET A 233 19.58 -1.84 0.55
CA MET A 233 20.59 -1.95 1.60
C MET A 233 20.85 -0.61 2.29
N LYS A 234 20.99 0.47 1.50
CA LYS A 234 21.13 1.82 2.05
C LYS A 234 19.98 2.19 2.98
N TYR A 235 18.75 1.75 2.69
CA TYR A 235 17.59 2.04 3.55
C TYR A 235 17.55 1.17 4.80
N CYS A 236 17.97 -0.08 4.73
CA CYS A 236 18.12 -0.94 5.91
C CYS A 236 19.19 -0.41 6.87
N THR A 237 20.22 0.26 6.34
CA THR A 237 21.32 0.86 7.11
C THR A 237 21.16 2.35 7.33
N LYS A 238 20.05 2.97 6.91
CA LYS A 238 19.78 4.36 7.29
C LYS A 238 19.65 4.38 8.80
N PRO A 239 20.34 5.30 9.49
CA PRO A 239 20.00 5.60 10.86
C PRO A 239 18.51 5.84 10.88
N GLN A 240 17.77 4.96 11.55
CA GLN A 240 16.40 5.29 11.88
C GLN A 240 16.55 6.55 12.74
N ILE A 241 15.82 7.61 12.38
CA ILE A 241 15.54 8.63 13.40
C ILE A 241 15.01 7.83 14.59
N ASP A 242 15.42 8.14 15.81
CA ASP A 242 14.84 7.60 17.05
C ASP A 242 13.34 7.95 17.08
N ILE A 243 12.58 7.28 16.22
CA ILE A 243 11.15 7.11 16.32
C ILE A 243 11.04 5.86 17.17
N GLU A 244 11.44 6.02 18.42
CA GLU A 244 10.68 5.41 19.50
C GLU A 244 9.23 5.72 19.16
N ASN A 245 8.48 4.74 18.65
CA ASN A 245 7.04 4.87 18.59
C ASN A 245 6.61 4.84 20.05
N PRO A 246 6.40 5.99 20.71
CA PRO A 246 6.30 6.01 22.16
C PRO A 246 5.07 5.22 22.54
N ALA A 247 4.01 5.27 21.72
CA ALA A 247 2.83 4.45 21.89
C ALA A 247 3.14 2.94 21.85
N ALA A 248 3.91 2.43 20.90
CA ALA A 248 4.24 1.00 20.84
C ALA A 248 5.18 0.55 21.99
N LEU A 249 6.13 1.40 22.38
CA LEU A 249 6.99 1.13 23.54
C LEU A 249 6.20 1.20 24.86
N HIS A 250 5.29 2.16 25.01
CA HIS A 250 4.40 2.28 26.16
C HIS A 250 3.34 1.17 26.19
N LEU A 251 2.78 0.76 25.05
CA LEU A 251 1.86 -0.39 24.95
C LEU A 251 2.59 -1.68 25.33
N HIS A 252 3.79 -1.90 24.81
CA HIS A 252 4.58 -3.07 25.18
C HIS A 252 4.99 -3.04 26.67
N ALA A 253 5.36 -1.87 27.21
CA ALA A 253 5.67 -1.71 28.62
C ALA A 253 4.44 -1.93 29.51
N TYR A 254 3.26 -1.47 29.09
CA TYR A 254 1.97 -1.69 29.76
C TYR A 254 1.58 -3.18 29.76
N ASP A 255 1.66 -3.84 28.61
CA ASP A 255 1.37 -5.27 28.48
C ASP A 255 2.32 -6.10 29.36
N LYS A 256 3.60 -5.74 29.40
CA LYS A 256 4.62 -6.39 30.25
C LYS A 256 4.36 -6.16 31.74
N ALA A 257 3.95 -4.94 32.13
CA ALA A 257 3.60 -4.65 33.52
C ALA A 257 2.37 -5.44 33.97
N ASN A 258 1.36 -5.59 33.11
CA ASN A 258 0.17 -6.40 33.38
C ASN A 258 0.48 -7.91 33.47
N ALA A 259 1.31 -8.43 32.57
CA ALA A 259 1.75 -9.83 32.65
C ALA A 259 2.49 -10.13 33.97
N ASN A 260 3.42 -9.25 34.36
CA ASN A 260 4.16 -9.41 35.61
C ASN A 260 3.29 -9.28 36.86
N SER A 261 2.22 -8.48 36.82
CA SER A 261 1.29 -8.35 37.96
C SER A 261 0.32 -9.53 38.05
N GLN A 262 0.01 -10.20 36.94
CA GLN A 262 -0.69 -11.49 36.92
C GLN A 262 0.21 -12.63 37.43
N ASP A 263 1.48 -12.67 37.01
CA ASP A 263 2.44 -13.67 37.49
C ASP A 263 2.68 -13.56 39.01
N LEU A 264 2.73 -12.33 39.55
CA LEU A 264 2.82 -12.10 41.00
C LEU A 264 1.54 -12.55 41.73
N ALA A 265 0.35 -12.34 41.15
CA ALA A 265 -0.91 -12.79 41.75
C ALA A 265 -1.03 -14.32 41.78
N ASP A 266 -0.50 -15.01 40.75
CA ASP A 266 -0.46 -16.46 40.66
C ASP A 266 0.58 -17.08 41.63
N ASP A 267 1.72 -16.42 41.85
CA ASP A 267 2.76 -16.91 42.76
C ASP A 267 2.36 -16.80 44.25
N PHE A 268 1.51 -15.82 44.61
CA PHE A 268 0.89 -15.73 45.94
C PHE A 268 -0.27 -16.72 46.15
N SER A 269 -0.83 -17.26 45.06
CA SER A 269 -1.96 -18.20 45.10
C SER A 269 -1.52 -19.67 45.18
N ARG A 270 -0.24 -19.96 44.97
CA ARG A 270 0.32 -21.32 45.09
C ARG A 270 0.61 -21.66 46.56
N PRO A 271 0.05 -22.75 47.11
CA PRO A 271 0.43 -23.21 48.43
C PRO A 271 1.90 -23.64 48.41
N ARG A 272 2.73 -23.01 49.24
CA ARG A 272 4.13 -23.40 49.44
C ARG A 272 4.16 -24.80 50.08
N SER A 273 4.36 -25.84 49.27
CA SER A 273 4.72 -27.16 49.78
C SER A 273 6.17 -27.12 50.27
N GLY A 274 6.36 -27.39 51.56
CA GLY A 274 7.67 -27.42 52.20
C GLY A 274 8.56 -28.51 51.60
N SER A 275 9.69 -28.10 51.02
CA SER A 275 10.76 -28.99 50.61
C SER A 275 11.89 -28.91 51.64
N THR A 276 12.04 -29.99 52.38
CA THR A 276 13.22 -30.33 53.19
C THR A 276 14.40 -30.55 52.26
N TYR A 277 15.47 -29.76 52.41
CA TYR A 277 16.77 -30.10 51.80
C TYR A 277 17.82 -30.30 52.88
N GLY A 278 18.33 -31.53 52.89
CA GLY A 278 19.35 -32.02 53.77
C GLY A 278 20.70 -31.36 53.53
N SER A 279 21.42 -31.23 54.64
CA SER A 279 22.83 -30.91 54.72
C SER A 279 23.65 -31.94 53.94
N THR A 280 24.54 -31.49 53.05
CA THR A 280 25.70 -32.30 52.67
C THR A 280 26.93 -31.40 52.53
N VAL A 281 27.93 -31.79 53.31
CA VAL A 281 29.27 -31.25 53.47
C VAL A 281 30.15 -31.68 52.29
N LEU A 282 31.14 -30.85 51.91
CA LEU A 282 32.51 -31.17 51.45
C LEU A 282 33.14 -29.81 51.04
N ALA A 283 34.04 -29.18 51.81
CA ALA A 283 35.42 -29.54 52.17
C ALA A 283 36.44 -29.38 51.02
N ALA A 284 37.33 -28.39 51.23
CA ALA A 284 38.70 -28.16 50.75
C ALA A 284 39.04 -28.41 49.26
#